data_AF-A0A2S8BGU6-F1
#
_entry.id   AF-A0A2S8BGU6-F1
#
_cell.length_a   1.000
_cell.length_b   1.000
_cell.length_c   1.000
_cell.angle_alpha   90.00
_cell.angle_beta   90.00
_cell.angle_gamma   90.00
#
_symmetry.space_group_name_H-M   'P 1'
#
loop_
_entity.id
_entity.type
_entity.pdbx_description
1 polymer ?
#
loop_
_entity_poly.entity_id
_entity_poly.type
_entity_poly.pdbx_seq_one_letter_code
_entity_poly.pdbx_strand_id
1 'polypeptide(L)'
;MIFPTTLSIITNAFPDRRQRAAALGGWGAVVGVGVASGPVSGGLLLEHFYWGSVFWALVPVALVAAVLGFLLVPESRDPSVPALDIRGLTTSVALLGVLVYTIIEAPERGWRSTATLLGFAIAVGLAVVFVALERAAEHPMLDVRLFTDRRFSAASASVTVTFFALSGFIFLITQYFQVIREYSPLSTAPASCRSHCRSRSAR
;
A
#
# COMPACT_ATOMS: atom_id res chain seq x y z
N MET A 1 1.85 -2.43 -6.91
CA MET A 1 2.63 -3.55 -7.50
C MET A 1 3.96 -3.05 -8.09
N ILE A 2 4.77 -2.32 -7.31
CA ILE A 2 6.12 -1.86 -7.72
C ILE A 2 7.11 -2.07 -6.58
N PHE A 3 6.69 -1.80 -5.32
CA PHE A 3 7.53 -1.96 -4.12
C PHE A 3 8.32 -3.29 -4.05
N PRO A 4 7.70 -4.50 -4.11
CA PRO A 4 8.46 -5.74 -3.98
C PRO A 4 9.40 -5.98 -5.18
N THR A 5 8.98 -5.60 -6.39
CA THR A 5 9.81 -5.71 -7.60
C THR A 5 11.02 -4.78 -7.54
N THR A 6 10.84 -3.53 -7.11
CA THR A 6 11.95 -2.57 -6.95
C THR A 6 12.92 -2.99 -5.84
N LEU A 7 12.40 -3.52 -4.72
CA LEU A 7 13.23 -4.05 -3.65
C LEU A 7 14.03 -5.27 -4.13
N SER A 8 13.41 -6.18 -4.87
CA SER A 8 14.07 -7.35 -5.45
C SER A 8 15.21 -6.94 -6.39
N ILE A 9 14.96 -6.00 -7.31
CA ILE A 9 15.99 -5.45 -8.22
C ILE A 9 17.14 -4.82 -7.43
N ILE A 10 16.86 -3.99 -6.41
CA ILE A 10 17.89 -3.39 -5.56
C ILE A 10 18.71 -4.48 -4.85
N THR A 11 18.06 -5.51 -4.31
CA THR A 11 18.77 -6.58 -3.63
C THR A 11 19.63 -7.40 -4.59
N ASN A 12 19.18 -7.68 -5.81
CA ASN A 12 19.97 -8.42 -6.80
C ASN A 12 21.11 -7.58 -7.40
N ALA A 13 20.92 -6.29 -7.61
CA ALA A 13 21.94 -5.40 -8.17
C ALA A 13 23.08 -5.09 -7.18
N PHE A 14 22.81 -5.11 -5.87
CA PHE A 14 23.81 -4.83 -4.82
C PHE A 14 24.05 -6.06 -3.92
N PRO A 15 25.04 -6.93 -4.25
CA PRO A 15 25.37 -8.10 -3.45
C PRO A 15 26.09 -7.76 -2.13
N ASP A 16 26.79 -6.62 -2.05
CA ASP A 16 27.43 -6.15 -0.81
C ASP A 16 26.37 -5.62 0.19
N ARG A 17 26.39 -6.15 1.42
CA ARG A 17 25.46 -5.78 2.50
C ARG A 17 25.48 -4.28 2.83
N ARG A 18 26.66 -3.62 2.81
CA ARG A 18 26.75 -2.17 3.11
C ARG A 18 26.14 -1.33 2.00
N GLN A 19 26.42 -1.67 0.74
CA GLN A 19 25.87 -0.97 -0.42
C GLN A 19 24.36 -1.18 -0.53
N ARG A 20 23.87 -2.40 -0.27
CA ARG A 20 22.45 -2.71 -0.21
C ARG A 20 21.73 -1.89 0.86
N ALA A 21 22.30 -1.77 2.06
CA ALA A 21 21.72 -0.97 3.14
C ALA A 21 21.62 0.52 2.76
N ALA A 22 22.66 1.09 2.13
CA ALA A 22 22.64 2.45 1.63
C ALA A 22 21.59 2.66 0.51
N ALA A 23 21.50 1.71 -0.43
CA ALA A 23 20.51 1.74 -1.52
C ALA A 23 19.08 1.65 -0.98
N LEU A 24 18.81 0.77 0.00
CA LEU A 24 17.52 0.69 0.68
C LEU A 24 17.20 1.96 1.47
N GLY A 25 18.20 2.60 2.07
CA GLY A 25 18.06 3.90 2.73
C GLY A 25 17.66 5.02 1.76
N GLY A 26 18.33 5.09 0.60
CA GLY A 26 17.97 6.03 -0.47
C GLY A 26 16.57 5.78 -1.04
N TRP A 27 16.22 4.51 -1.26
CA TRP A 27 14.87 4.12 -1.66
C TRP A 27 13.82 4.55 -0.65
N GLY A 28 14.06 4.33 0.64
CA GLY A 28 13.17 4.76 1.72
C GLY A 28 13.03 6.29 1.81
N ALA A 29 14.12 7.03 1.59
CA ALA A 29 14.09 8.49 1.56
C ALA A 29 13.22 9.04 0.44
N VAL A 30 13.33 8.46 -0.78
CA VAL A 30 12.48 8.85 -1.92
C VAL A 30 11.00 8.56 -1.64
N VAL A 31 10.70 7.39 -1.06
CA VAL A 31 9.33 7.05 -0.63
C VAL A 31 8.81 8.07 0.38
N GLY A 32 9.62 8.43 1.39
CA GLY A 32 9.25 9.43 2.40
C GLY A 32 8.96 10.81 1.80
N VAL A 33 9.82 11.29 0.89
CA VAL A 33 9.60 12.56 0.18
C VAL A 33 8.30 12.51 -0.64
N GLY A 34 8.01 11.40 -1.32
CA GLY A 34 6.76 11.22 -2.06
C GLY A 34 5.53 11.28 -1.16
N VAL A 35 5.57 10.61 -0.01
CA VAL A 35 4.48 10.64 0.99
C VAL A 35 4.26 12.03 1.57
N ALA A 36 5.34 12.78 1.84
CA ALA A 36 5.23 14.14 2.38
C ALA A 36 4.76 15.16 1.33
N SER A 37 5.26 15.05 0.10
CA SER A 37 4.93 15.99 -0.99
C SER A 37 3.58 15.71 -1.64
N GLY A 38 3.08 14.47 -1.58
CA GLY A 38 1.82 14.06 -2.20
C GLY A 38 0.61 14.88 -1.75
N PRO A 39 0.29 14.93 -0.44
CA PRO A 39 -0.85 15.70 0.06
C PRO A 39 -0.72 17.21 -0.20
N VAL A 40 0.50 17.75 -0.10
CA VAL A 40 0.76 19.18 -0.33
C VAL A 40 0.50 19.56 -1.78
N SER A 41 1.08 18.78 -2.71
CA SER A 41 0.89 18.99 -4.14
C SER A 41 -0.56 18.75 -4.55
N GLY A 42 -1.17 17.66 -4.07
CA GLY A 42 -2.56 17.31 -4.36
C GLY A 42 -3.55 18.37 -3.85
N GLY A 43 -3.36 18.89 -2.64
CA GLY A 43 -4.21 19.95 -2.09
C GLY A 43 -4.11 21.25 -2.88
N LEU A 44 -2.91 21.65 -3.27
CA LEU A 44 -2.68 22.88 -4.03
C LEU A 44 -3.25 22.82 -5.45
N LEU A 45 -3.17 21.63 -6.09
CA LEU A 45 -3.76 21.40 -7.40
C LEU A 45 -5.30 21.42 -7.35
N LEU A 46 -5.91 20.79 -6.35
CA LEU A 46 -7.37 20.76 -6.22
C LEU A 46 -7.99 22.11 -5.82
N GLU A 47 -7.21 23.02 -5.25
CA GLU A 47 -7.65 24.40 -4.97
C GLU A 47 -7.77 25.24 -6.24
N HIS A 48 -6.82 25.09 -7.18
CA HIS A 48 -6.70 25.95 -8.35
C HIS A 48 -7.24 25.31 -9.63
N PHE A 49 -7.34 23.98 -9.67
CA PHE A 49 -7.69 23.21 -10.86
C PHE A 49 -8.72 22.11 -10.55
N TYR A 50 -9.37 21.62 -11.60
CA TYR A 50 -10.30 20.49 -11.47
C TYR A 50 -9.58 19.20 -11.07
N TRP A 51 -10.34 18.23 -10.55
CA TRP A 51 -9.84 16.95 -10.04
C TRP A 51 -8.86 16.20 -10.95
N GLY A 52 -9.03 16.28 -12.27
CA GLY A 52 -8.15 15.58 -13.21
C GLY A 52 -6.74 16.16 -13.33
N SER A 53 -6.49 17.38 -12.83
CA SER A 53 -5.15 17.99 -12.77
C SER A 53 -4.14 17.13 -12.00
N VAL A 54 -4.59 16.42 -10.96
CA VAL A 54 -3.74 15.53 -10.15
C VAL A 54 -3.15 14.41 -11.00
N PHE A 55 -3.94 13.83 -11.92
CA PHE A 55 -3.46 12.80 -12.83
C PHE A 55 -2.49 13.37 -13.85
N TRP A 56 -2.79 14.54 -14.40
CA TRP A 56 -1.89 15.21 -15.34
C TRP A 56 -0.54 15.58 -14.71
N ALA A 57 -0.49 15.92 -13.43
CA ALA A 57 0.76 16.15 -12.72
C ALA A 57 1.55 14.86 -12.45
N LEU A 58 0.87 13.72 -12.31
CA LEU A 58 1.52 12.42 -12.16
C LEU A 58 2.14 11.92 -13.47
N VAL A 59 1.53 12.22 -14.62
CA VAL A 59 2.02 11.81 -15.96
C VAL A 59 3.48 12.16 -16.22
N PRO A 60 3.95 13.43 -16.10
CA PRO A 60 5.34 13.78 -16.37
C PRO A 60 6.31 13.09 -15.41
N VAL A 61 5.93 12.97 -14.14
CA VAL A 61 6.74 12.25 -13.13
C VAL A 61 6.88 10.77 -13.50
N ALA A 62 5.77 10.14 -13.88
CA ALA A 62 5.75 8.75 -14.32
C ALA A 62 6.57 8.54 -15.61
N LEU A 63 6.50 9.49 -16.54
CA LEU A 63 7.26 9.43 -17.79
C LEU A 63 8.77 9.52 -17.53
N VAL A 64 9.21 10.47 -16.69
CA VAL A 64 10.62 10.60 -16.29
C VAL A 64 11.09 9.33 -15.58
N ALA A 65 10.30 8.80 -14.66
CA ALA A 65 10.62 7.54 -13.97
C ALA A 65 10.72 6.36 -14.94
N ALA A 66 9.84 6.27 -15.95
CA ALA A 66 9.87 5.22 -16.96
C ALA A 66 11.12 5.33 -17.85
N VAL A 67 11.47 6.54 -18.30
CA VAL A 67 12.68 6.79 -19.12
C VAL A 67 13.93 6.46 -18.33
N LEU A 68 14.03 6.94 -17.08
CA LEU A 68 15.17 6.62 -16.21
C LEU A 68 15.24 5.13 -15.92
N GLY A 69 14.10 4.48 -15.66
CA GLY A 69 14.02 3.03 -15.47
C GLY A 69 14.56 2.27 -16.68
N PHE A 70 14.12 2.64 -17.88
CA PHE A 70 14.57 2.00 -19.12
C PHE A 70 16.07 2.19 -19.40
N LEU A 71 16.63 3.36 -19.05
CA LEU A 71 18.05 3.67 -19.32
C LEU A 71 19.01 3.13 -18.25
N LEU A 72 18.58 3.09 -16.98
CA LEU A 72 19.46 2.82 -15.84
C LEU A 72 19.27 1.43 -15.23
N VAL A 73 18.11 0.79 -15.41
CA VAL A 73 17.84 -0.52 -14.80
C VAL A 73 18.35 -1.63 -15.72
N PRO A 74 19.31 -2.45 -15.27
CA PRO A 74 19.75 -3.62 -16.03
C PRO A 74 18.57 -4.59 -16.22
N GLU A 75 18.49 -5.20 -17.40
CA GLU A 75 17.47 -6.21 -17.69
C GLU A 75 17.63 -7.41 -16.74
N SER A 76 16.72 -7.52 -15.77
CA SER A 76 16.65 -8.63 -14.81
C SER A 76 15.76 -9.75 -15.38
N ARG A 77 16.00 -10.19 -16.61
CA ARG A 77 15.32 -11.36 -17.19
C ARG A 77 15.95 -12.63 -16.65
N ASP A 78 15.22 -13.31 -15.78
CA ASP A 78 15.51 -14.70 -15.45
C ASP A 78 14.92 -15.58 -16.58
N PRO A 79 15.73 -16.35 -17.33
CA PRO A 79 15.22 -17.26 -18.35
C PRO A 79 14.54 -18.51 -17.77
N SER A 80 14.58 -18.70 -16.45
CA SER A 80 14.05 -19.88 -15.75
C SER A 80 12.81 -19.62 -14.91
N VAL A 81 11.96 -18.66 -15.30
CA VAL A 81 10.70 -18.38 -14.58
C VAL A 81 9.81 -19.64 -14.59
N PRO A 82 9.48 -20.23 -13.42
CA PRO A 82 8.55 -21.35 -13.35
C PRO A 82 7.17 -20.98 -13.90
N ALA A 83 6.42 -21.98 -14.35
CA ALA A 83 5.04 -21.77 -14.78
C ALA A 83 4.22 -21.14 -13.64
N LEU A 84 3.38 -20.16 -13.99
CA LEU A 84 2.51 -19.44 -13.04
C LEU A 84 1.52 -20.41 -12.38
N ASP A 85 1.43 -20.42 -11.04
CA ASP A 85 0.41 -21.18 -10.32
C ASP A 85 -0.96 -20.49 -10.43
N ILE A 86 -1.70 -20.83 -11.48
CA ILE A 86 -3.04 -20.28 -11.74
C ILE A 86 -4.03 -20.67 -10.62
N ARG A 87 -3.86 -21.83 -9.98
CA ARG A 87 -4.79 -22.32 -8.95
C ARG A 87 -4.58 -21.57 -7.63
N GLY A 88 -3.32 -21.40 -7.21
CA GLY A 88 -2.95 -20.53 -6.10
C GLY A 88 -3.37 -19.07 -6.34
N LEU A 89 -3.11 -18.55 -7.54
CA LEU A 89 -3.50 -17.19 -7.91
C LEU A 89 -5.02 -16.96 -7.84
N THR A 90 -5.81 -17.83 -8.47
CA THR A 90 -7.28 -17.68 -8.49
C THR A 90 -7.89 -17.83 -7.10
N THR A 91 -7.38 -18.77 -6.30
CA THR A 91 -7.87 -18.99 -4.93
C THR A 91 -7.50 -17.82 -4.01
N SER A 92 -6.29 -17.26 -4.13
CA SER A 92 -5.87 -16.10 -3.34
C SER A 92 -6.65 -14.83 -3.71
N VAL A 93 -6.91 -14.60 -4.99
CA VAL A 93 -7.75 -13.49 -5.47
C VAL A 93 -9.18 -13.65 -4.94
N ALA A 94 -9.75 -14.85 -5.02
CA ALA A 94 -11.09 -15.12 -4.49
C ALA A 94 -11.14 -14.91 -2.96
N LEU A 95 -10.15 -15.43 -2.22
CA LEU A 95 -10.04 -15.26 -0.78
C LEU A 95 -10.01 -13.78 -0.38
N LEU A 96 -9.09 -13.01 -0.96
CA LEU A 96 -8.95 -11.59 -0.65
C LEU A 96 -10.20 -10.82 -1.08
N GLY A 97 -10.77 -11.13 -2.25
CA GLY A 97 -12.00 -10.51 -2.75
C GLY A 97 -13.18 -10.73 -1.81
N VAL A 98 -13.47 -11.97 -1.43
CA VAL A 98 -14.57 -12.29 -0.51
C VAL A 98 -14.34 -11.66 0.86
N LEU A 99 -13.13 -11.74 1.40
CA LEU A 99 -12.80 -11.19 2.71
C LEU A 99 -12.99 -9.66 2.74
N VAL A 100 -12.42 -8.95 1.75
CA VAL A 100 -12.53 -7.49 1.65
C VAL A 100 -13.96 -7.07 1.41
N TYR A 101 -14.68 -7.73 0.50
CA TYR A 101 -16.11 -7.46 0.25
C TYR A 101 -16.95 -7.63 1.52
N THR A 102 -16.73 -8.72 2.26
CA THR A 102 -17.47 -8.99 3.50
C THR A 102 -17.19 -7.92 4.55
N ILE A 103 -15.94 -7.46 4.69
CA ILE A 103 -15.56 -6.40 5.63
C ILE A 103 -16.18 -5.06 5.24
N ILE A 104 -16.15 -4.71 3.95
CA ILE A 104 -16.69 -3.44 3.45
C ILE A 104 -18.19 -3.36 3.70
N GLU A 105 -18.93 -4.45 3.53
CA GLU A 105 -20.38 -4.42 3.65
C GLU A 105 -20.95 -4.87 5.00
N ALA A 106 -20.10 -5.40 5.89
CA ALA A 106 -20.49 -5.71 7.26
C ALA A 106 -21.11 -4.51 8.03
N PRO A 107 -20.66 -3.25 7.87
CA PRO A 107 -21.29 -2.09 8.49
C PRO A 107 -22.72 -1.82 8.00
N GLU A 108 -22.99 -2.00 6.70
CA GLU A 108 -24.32 -1.72 6.11
C GLU A 108 -25.30 -2.86 6.34
N ARG A 109 -24.86 -4.12 6.17
CA ARG A 109 -25.70 -5.33 6.36
C ARG A 109 -25.76 -5.80 7.81
N GLY A 110 -24.92 -5.26 8.67
CA GLY A 110 -24.77 -5.67 10.07
C GLY A 110 -23.81 -6.84 10.26
N TRP A 111 -22.95 -6.72 11.27
CA TRP A 111 -21.89 -7.68 11.61
C TRP A 111 -22.39 -9.08 11.97
N ARG A 112 -23.63 -9.18 12.46
CA ARG A 112 -24.27 -10.45 12.86
C ARG A 112 -25.24 -11.00 11.82
N SER A 113 -25.35 -10.39 10.65
CA SER A 113 -26.23 -10.90 9.60
C SER A 113 -25.70 -12.24 9.07
N THR A 114 -26.62 -13.10 8.62
CA THR A 114 -26.29 -14.39 8.00
C THR A 114 -25.37 -14.21 6.80
N ALA A 115 -25.54 -13.13 6.03
CA ALA A 115 -24.70 -12.82 4.88
C ALA A 115 -23.25 -12.53 5.28
N THR A 116 -23.03 -11.72 6.32
CA THR A 116 -21.69 -11.40 6.83
C THR A 116 -21.00 -12.64 7.40
N LEU A 117 -21.71 -13.43 8.20
CA LEU A 117 -21.18 -14.67 8.78
C LEU A 117 -20.83 -15.70 7.70
N LEU A 118 -21.68 -15.84 6.68
CA LEU A 118 -21.41 -16.72 5.54
C LEU A 118 -20.21 -16.24 4.73
N GLY A 119 -20.08 -14.93 4.51
CA GLY A 119 -18.90 -14.34 3.85
C GLY A 119 -17.60 -14.66 4.57
N PHE A 120 -17.57 -14.52 5.91
CA PHE A 120 -16.41 -14.92 6.70
C PHE A 120 -16.16 -16.44 6.66
N ALA A 121 -17.21 -17.27 6.71
CA ALA A 121 -17.06 -18.71 6.61
C ALA A 121 -16.47 -19.13 5.24
N ILE A 122 -16.92 -18.50 4.15
CA ILE A 122 -16.38 -18.72 2.80
C ILE A 122 -14.92 -18.28 2.73
N ALA A 123 -14.58 -17.12 3.30
CA ALA A 123 -13.19 -16.65 3.36
C ALA A 123 -12.29 -17.65 4.12
N VAL A 124 -12.73 -18.16 5.28
CA VAL A 124 -11.98 -19.20 6.01
C VAL A 124 -11.84 -20.47 5.18
N GLY A 125 -12.90 -20.91 4.49
CA GLY A 125 -12.86 -22.06 3.59
C GLY A 125 -11.84 -21.88 2.46
N LEU A 126 -11.85 -20.72 1.79
CA LEU A 126 -10.90 -20.37 0.74
C LEU A 126 -9.46 -20.31 1.25
N ALA A 127 -9.24 -19.84 2.48
CA ALA A 127 -7.92 -19.84 3.09
C ALA A 127 -7.39 -21.27 3.32
N VAL A 128 -8.24 -22.19 3.78
CA VAL A 128 -7.87 -23.61 3.95
C VAL A 128 -7.55 -24.24 2.59
N VAL A 129 -8.37 -23.99 1.57
CA VAL A 129 -8.15 -24.48 0.21
C VAL A 129 -6.85 -23.94 -0.36
N PHE A 130 -6.58 -22.64 -0.19
CA PHE A 130 -5.34 -22.01 -0.63
C PHE A 130 -4.10 -22.67 0.01
N VAL A 131 -4.12 -22.87 1.34
CA VAL A 131 -3.02 -23.53 2.05
C VAL A 131 -2.83 -24.98 1.58
N ALA A 132 -3.91 -25.70 1.28
CA ALA A 132 -3.83 -27.06 0.77
C ALA A 132 -3.24 -27.10 -0.65
N LEU A 133 -3.63 -26.17 -1.52
CA LEU A 133 -3.11 -26.06 -2.88
C LEU A 133 -1.63 -25.69 -2.89
N GLU A 134 -1.21 -24.68 -2.12
CA GLU A 134 0.20 -24.26 -2.03
C GLU A 134 1.10 -25.35 -1.45
N ARG A 135 0.59 -26.20 -0.53
CA ARG A 135 1.34 -27.35 -0.02
C ARG A 135 1.51 -28.48 -1.04
N ALA A 136 0.61 -28.56 -2.01
CA ALA A 136 0.61 -29.59 -3.04
C ALA A 136 1.28 -29.13 -4.35
N ALA A 137 1.54 -27.82 -4.50
CA ALA A 137 2.16 -27.25 -5.69
C ALA A 137 3.67 -27.57 -5.75
N GLU A 138 4.17 -27.91 -6.94
CA GLU A 138 5.61 -28.14 -7.18
C GLU A 138 6.43 -26.84 -7.13
N HIS A 139 5.80 -25.72 -7.53
CA HIS A 139 6.36 -24.37 -7.47
C HIS A 139 5.39 -23.43 -6.76
N PRO A 140 5.30 -23.47 -5.42
CA PRO A 140 4.37 -22.64 -4.66
C PRO A 140 4.68 -21.15 -4.83
N MET A 141 3.65 -20.33 -5.03
CA MET A 141 3.79 -18.87 -5.04
C MET A 141 4.09 -18.33 -3.64
N LEU A 142 3.60 -19.03 -2.61
CA LEU A 142 3.81 -18.68 -1.21
C LEU A 142 4.16 -19.95 -0.45
N ASP A 143 5.42 -20.06 -0.01
CA ASP A 143 5.80 -21.14 0.91
C ASP A 143 5.16 -20.91 2.29
N VAL A 144 3.96 -21.49 2.47
CA VAL A 144 3.19 -21.44 3.71
C VAL A 144 3.94 -22.05 4.91
N ARG A 145 5.01 -22.83 4.68
CA ARG A 145 5.83 -23.41 5.76
C ARG A 145 6.62 -22.33 6.49
N LEU A 146 6.95 -21.21 5.84
CA LEU A 146 7.62 -20.06 6.47
C LEU A 146 6.83 -19.50 7.66
N PHE A 147 5.49 -19.53 7.61
CA PHE A 147 4.65 -19.10 8.72
C PHE A 147 4.70 -20.04 9.94
N THR A 148 5.30 -21.23 9.80
CA THR A 148 5.57 -22.12 10.95
C THR A 148 6.72 -21.55 11.80
N ASP A 149 7.62 -20.75 11.22
CA ASP A 149 8.64 -20.04 11.99
C ASP A 149 7.99 -18.86 12.74
N ARG A 150 8.00 -18.93 14.07
CA ARG A 150 7.45 -17.88 14.94
C ARG A 150 8.08 -16.51 14.68
N ARG A 151 9.36 -16.44 14.28
CA ARG A 151 10.04 -15.17 13.99
C ARG A 151 9.49 -14.55 12.71
N PHE A 152 9.29 -15.36 11.67
CA PHE A 152 8.72 -14.90 10.40
C PHE A 152 7.26 -14.47 10.56
N SER A 153 6.46 -15.27 11.27
CA SER A 153 5.07 -14.94 11.57
C SER A 153 4.93 -13.70 12.44
N ALA A 154 5.77 -13.56 13.48
CA ALA A 154 5.78 -12.36 14.31
C ALA A 154 6.17 -11.11 13.50
N ALA A 155 7.22 -11.20 12.68
CA ALA A 155 7.63 -10.08 11.82
C ALA A 155 6.53 -9.68 10.84
N SER A 156 5.90 -10.65 10.17
CA SER A 156 4.79 -10.42 9.24
C SER A 156 3.56 -9.81 9.93
N ALA A 157 3.22 -10.30 11.12
CA ALA A 157 2.13 -9.77 11.92
C ALA A 157 2.42 -8.34 12.38
N SER A 158 3.65 -8.06 12.85
CA SER A 158 4.07 -6.72 13.23
C SER A 158 3.94 -5.72 12.08
N VAL A 159 4.44 -6.07 10.89
CA VAL A 159 4.30 -5.23 9.69
C VAL A 159 2.82 -4.99 9.37
N THR A 160 2.00 -6.04 9.39
CA THR A 160 0.55 -5.95 9.13
C THR A 160 -0.13 -4.99 10.10
N VAL A 161 0.13 -5.13 11.40
CA VAL A 161 -0.42 -4.25 12.45
C VAL A 161 0.04 -2.81 12.27
N THR A 162 1.32 -2.59 11.96
CA THR A 162 1.86 -1.25 11.71
C THR A 162 1.16 -0.57 10.53
N PHE A 163 1.03 -1.24 9.39
CA PHE A 163 0.35 -0.69 8.22
C PHE A 163 -1.15 -0.48 8.44
N PHE A 164 -1.81 -1.39 9.18
CA PHE A 164 -3.20 -1.24 9.57
C PHE A 164 -3.40 -0.02 10.47
N ALA A 165 -2.58 0.12 11.52
CA ALA A 165 -2.63 1.25 12.44
C ALA A 165 -2.31 2.58 11.74
N LEU A 166 -1.31 2.60 10.86
CA LEU A 166 -0.94 3.78 10.07
C LEU A 166 -2.07 4.20 9.13
N SER A 167 -2.66 3.26 8.39
CA SER A 167 -3.76 3.54 7.46
C SER A 167 -5.01 4.00 8.21
N GLY A 168 -5.35 3.33 9.31
CA GLY A 168 -6.44 3.73 10.19
C GLY A 168 -6.22 5.11 10.79
N PHE A 169 -5.00 5.44 11.23
CA PHE A 169 -4.63 6.76 11.72
C PHE A 169 -4.79 7.83 10.64
N ILE A 170 -4.25 7.62 9.43
CA ILE A 170 -4.39 8.56 8.31
C ILE A 170 -5.86 8.80 7.96
N PHE A 171 -6.68 7.75 7.97
CA PHE A 171 -8.10 7.87 7.72
C PHE A 171 -8.82 8.68 8.82
N LEU A 172 -8.62 8.30 10.08
CA LEU A 172 -9.25 8.96 11.24
C LEU A 172 -8.81 10.42 11.39
N ILE A 173 -7.53 10.72 11.19
CA ILE A 173 -7.03 12.11 11.31
C ILE A 173 -7.59 12.98 10.19
N THR A 174 -7.76 12.44 8.97
CA THR A 174 -8.39 13.14 7.86
C THR A 174 -9.85 13.43 8.16
N GLN A 175 -10.60 12.43 8.63
CA GLN A 175 -11.99 12.58 9.07
C GLN A 175 -12.12 13.59 10.22
N TYR A 176 -11.21 13.56 11.21
CA TYR A 176 -11.19 14.50 12.33
C TYR A 176 -11.01 15.95 11.85
N PHE A 177 -10.07 16.19 10.93
CA PHE A 177 -9.84 17.54 10.42
C PHE A 177 -10.96 18.04 9.49
N GLN A 178 -11.51 17.17 8.64
CA GLN A 178 -12.54 17.55 7.66
C GLN A 178 -13.94 17.67 8.27
N VAL A 179 -14.32 16.74 9.16
CA VAL A 179 -15.70 16.63 9.67
C VAL A 179 -15.88 17.33 11.02
N ILE A 180 -14.91 17.25 11.93
CA ILE A 180 -15.06 17.76 13.31
C ILE A 180 -14.50 19.18 13.45
N ARG A 181 -13.39 19.48 12.78
CA ARG A 181 -12.74 20.79 12.88
C ARG A 181 -13.15 21.77 11.76
N GLU A 182 -14.01 21.32 10.83
CA GLU A 182 -14.50 22.07 9.66
C GLU A 182 -13.37 22.78 8.87
N TYR A 183 -12.15 22.24 8.94
CA TYR A 183 -11.05 22.84 8.21
C TYR A 183 -11.21 22.50 6.73
N SER A 184 -11.34 23.55 5.90
CA SER A 184 -11.17 23.44 4.46
C SER A 184 -9.83 22.73 4.18
N PRO A 185 -9.71 21.87 3.14
CA PRO A 185 -8.51 21.09 2.80
C PRO A 185 -7.16 21.84 2.84
N LEU A 186 -7.20 23.18 2.82
CA LEU A 186 -6.08 24.12 2.80
C LEU A 186 -5.62 24.64 4.16
N SER A 187 -6.42 24.47 5.22
CA SER A 187 -6.06 24.94 6.58
C SER A 187 -4.88 24.18 7.18
N THR A 188 -4.61 22.98 6.64
CA THR A 188 -3.59 22.06 7.13
C THR A 188 -2.21 22.29 6.50
N ALA A 189 -2.11 23.17 5.49
CA ALA A 189 -0.83 23.59 4.93
C ALA A 189 -0.21 24.74 5.77
N PRO A 190 1.11 24.75 6.05
CA PRO A 190 1.74 25.78 6.87
C PRO A 190 1.60 27.21 6.30
N ALA A 191 1.22 27.35 5.02
CA ALA A 191 0.99 28.65 4.39
C ALA A 191 -0.29 29.36 4.88
N SER A 192 -1.35 28.63 5.26
CA SER A 192 -2.64 29.24 5.67
C SER A 192 -2.67 29.65 7.14
N CYS A 193 -1.79 29.10 7.97
CA CYS A 193 -1.65 29.50 9.38
C CYS A 193 -1.27 30.99 9.54
N ARG A 194 -0.65 31.58 8.52
CA ARG A 194 -0.21 32.99 8.55
C ARG A 194 -1.38 34.00 8.43
N SER A 195 -2.50 33.63 7.80
CA SER A 195 -3.66 34.52 7.66
C SER A 195 -4.58 34.49 8.89
N HIS A 196 -4.75 33.32 9.51
CA HIS A 196 -5.59 33.16 10.71
C HIS A 196 -4.92 33.64 12.01
N CYS A 197 -3.59 33.59 12.13
CA CYS A 197 -2.91 34.19 13.28
C CYS A 197 -2.97 35.73 13.28
N ARG A 198 -3.08 36.36 12.10
CA ARG A 198 -3.16 37.83 11.99
C ARG A 198 -4.50 38.41 12.45
N SER A 199 -5.59 37.64 12.36
CA SER A 199 -6.92 38.10 12.82
C SER A 199 -7.11 37.97 14.34
N ARG A 200 -6.33 37.12 15.02
CA ARG A 200 -6.40 36.93 16.47
C ARG A 200 -5.52 37.86 17.30
N SER A 201 -4.53 38.54 16.70
CA SER A 201 -3.72 39.53 17.44
C SER A 201 -4.26 40.97 17.34
N ALA A 202 -5.42 41.16 16.69
CA ALA A 202 -6.07 42.45 16.50
C ALA A 202 -7.40 42.58 17.28
N ARG A 203 -7.65 41.70 18.25
CA ARG A 203 -8.73 41.82 19.23
C ARG A 203 -8.18 41.67 20.64
#